data_AF-A0AA36J854-F1
#
_entry.id   AF-A0AA36J854-F1
#
_cell.length_a   1.000
_cell.length_b   1.000
_cell.length_c   1.000
_cell.angle_alpha   90.00
_cell.angle_beta   90.00
_cell.angle_gamma   90.00
#
_symmetry.space_group_name_H-M   'P 1'
#
loop_
_entity.id
_entity.type
_entity.pdbx_description
1 polymer ?
#
loop_
_entity_poly.entity_id
_entity_poly.type
_entity_poly.pdbx_seq_one_letter_code
_entity_poly.pdbx_strand_id
1 'polypeptide(L)'
;MSGDISSHVSSLCDSGDLADVTLVARTEDGKLHEFPSHMMILARSKVLHRMLAGSFVESESRRAEIPVAQVRHLEMFRRFLYVDRMQFCNSWTVDDMLDVWLLCDKYEVVPAAGAVAESITDRLRDMNLADVQSFIDRACATALINSEAAIVSMLDVVKGKVASSEVKLIDVQSFIDRMCTTAFVNSEGVVRSMLAVVIEKVQHSGIQGKELVHIITWLRHVQMRTKVPAKEEARLLLNCVNMTNCANVLREPPSDSDEPKEFLLVKMMISACWQLCWRLSTSRIHYQYDASRADNAAAENAWRSSSTTMRDKCLDILFPNVIAPEAAGEVSKQFVAKKQRTE
;
A
#
# COMPACT_ATOMS: atom_id res chain seq x y z
N MET A 1 -14.89 5.79 38.28
CA MET A 1 -13.91 5.31 39.28
C MET A 1 -12.69 4.62 38.64
N SER A 2 -12.34 4.85 37.37
CA SER A 2 -11.22 4.16 36.69
C SER A 2 -9.86 4.90 36.73
N GLY A 3 -9.80 6.08 37.36
CA GLY A 3 -8.57 6.89 37.43
C GLY A 3 -7.52 6.40 38.42
N ASP A 4 -7.88 5.50 39.33
CA ASP A 4 -7.04 5.15 40.49
C ASP A 4 -6.08 3.98 40.21
N ILE A 5 -6.48 3.01 39.37
CA ILE A 5 -5.64 1.85 39.07
C ILE A 5 -4.49 2.25 38.13
N SER A 6 -4.77 3.08 37.12
CA SER A 6 -3.76 3.47 36.14
C SER A 6 -2.64 4.31 36.77
N SER A 7 -2.95 5.19 37.72
CA SER A 7 -1.96 5.97 38.46
C SER A 7 -1.10 5.09 39.37
N HIS A 8 -1.71 4.14 40.08
CA HIS A 8 -0.98 3.17 40.91
C HIS A 8 -0.04 2.30 40.07
N VAL A 9 -0.51 1.76 38.94
CA VAL A 9 0.33 0.95 38.04
C VAL A 9 1.45 1.79 37.42
N SER A 10 1.18 3.06 37.05
CA SER A 10 2.24 3.97 36.62
C SER A 10 3.29 4.19 37.71
N SER A 11 2.87 4.34 38.97
CA SER A 11 3.79 4.51 40.10
C SER A 11 4.71 3.30 40.27
N LEU A 12 4.19 2.07 40.10
CA LEU A 12 5.01 0.86 40.14
C LEU A 12 6.04 0.81 39.00
N CYS A 13 5.69 1.35 37.83
CA CYS A 13 6.62 1.50 36.71
C CYS A 13 7.75 2.48 37.06
N ASP A 14 7.46 3.56 37.76
CA ASP A 14 8.42 4.62 38.06
C ASP A 14 9.29 4.28 39.28
N SER A 15 8.73 3.67 40.33
CA SER A 15 9.47 3.31 41.55
C SER A 15 10.20 1.96 41.47
N GLY A 16 9.66 1.01 40.72
CA GLY A 16 10.16 -0.37 40.72
C GLY A 16 9.84 -1.16 41.98
N ASP A 17 8.96 -0.64 42.86
CA ASP A 17 8.54 -1.35 44.06
C ASP A 17 7.92 -2.71 43.72
N LEU A 18 8.26 -3.75 44.48
CA LEU A 18 7.79 -5.13 44.26
C LEU A 18 8.18 -5.74 42.90
N ALA A 19 9.17 -5.16 42.20
CA ALA A 19 9.74 -5.76 41.00
C ALA A 19 10.32 -7.15 41.28
N ASP A 20 9.94 -8.13 40.45
CA ASP A 20 10.36 -9.53 40.52
C ASP A 20 11.24 -9.95 39.32
N VAL A 21 11.50 -9.02 38.40
CA VAL A 21 12.33 -9.21 37.20
C VAL A 21 13.00 -7.90 36.79
N THR A 22 14.17 -7.99 36.16
CA THR A 22 14.88 -6.83 35.60
C THR A 22 14.95 -6.92 34.08
N LEU A 23 14.44 -5.89 33.40
CA LEU A 23 14.73 -5.69 31.97
C LEU A 23 15.99 -4.86 31.83
N VAL A 24 16.86 -5.22 30.89
CA VAL A 24 18.11 -4.47 30.66
C VAL A 24 18.15 -3.99 29.22
N ALA A 25 18.17 -2.68 29.03
CA ALA A 25 18.47 -2.10 27.73
C ALA A 25 19.96 -2.28 27.45
N ARG A 26 20.29 -3.02 26.39
CA ARG A 26 21.64 -3.11 25.84
C ARG A 26 21.72 -2.22 24.61
N THR A 27 22.39 -1.09 24.75
CA THR A 27 22.59 -0.14 23.65
C THR A 27 23.72 -0.56 22.71
N GLU A 28 23.77 0.01 21.51
CA GLU A 28 24.79 -0.33 20.49
C GLU A 28 26.21 -0.04 20.95
N ASP A 29 26.41 0.98 21.80
CA ASP A 29 27.70 1.30 22.41
C ASP A 29 28.08 0.36 23.59
N GLY A 30 27.26 -0.66 23.84
CA GLY A 30 27.46 -1.67 24.87
C GLY A 30 27.02 -1.24 26.27
N LYS A 31 26.46 -0.04 26.46
CA LYS A 31 25.94 0.36 27.77
C LYS A 31 24.70 -0.44 28.13
N LEU A 32 24.67 -0.85 29.40
CA LEU A 32 23.56 -1.56 30.02
C LEU A 32 22.80 -0.60 30.94
N HIS A 33 21.48 -0.58 30.82
CA HIS A 33 20.61 0.16 31.73
C HIS A 33 19.50 -0.75 32.25
N GLU A 34 19.35 -0.81 33.56
CA GLU A 34 18.45 -1.75 34.22
C GLU A 34 17.13 -1.09 34.59
N PHE A 35 16.04 -1.80 34.33
CA PHE A 35 14.67 -1.39 34.60
C PHE A 35 13.99 -2.47 35.47
N PRO A 36 13.92 -2.26 36.80
CA PRO A 36 13.12 -3.11 37.67
C PRO A 36 11.68 -3.17 37.17
N SER A 37 11.15 -4.38 36.97
CA SER A 37 9.89 -4.63 36.27
C SER A 37 9.12 -5.78 36.92
N HIS A 38 7.89 -5.98 36.47
CA HIS A 38 6.98 -6.96 37.06
C HIS A 38 6.59 -8.01 36.02
N MET A 39 6.90 -9.29 36.25
CA MET A 39 6.67 -10.39 35.30
C MET A 39 5.21 -10.45 34.83
N MET A 40 4.27 -10.27 35.75
CA MET A 40 2.83 -10.27 35.43
C MET A 40 2.43 -9.15 34.46
N ILE A 41 3.10 -8.00 34.52
CA ILE A 41 2.85 -6.88 33.60
C ILE A 41 3.55 -7.14 32.27
N LEU A 42 4.80 -7.63 32.30
CA LEU A 42 5.55 -7.99 31.10
C LEU A 42 4.89 -9.12 30.29
N ALA A 43 4.09 -9.96 30.93
CA ALA A 43 3.33 -11.03 30.28
C ALA A 43 2.32 -10.53 29.21
N ARG A 44 2.04 -9.22 29.17
CA ARG A 44 1.31 -8.58 28.06
C ARG A 44 2.03 -8.71 26.71
N SER A 45 3.35 -8.95 26.72
CA SER A 45 4.09 -9.46 25.57
C SER A 45 4.20 -10.99 25.66
N LYS A 46 3.71 -11.71 24.65
CA LYS A 46 3.83 -13.17 24.57
C LYS A 46 5.29 -13.63 24.51
N VAL A 47 6.15 -12.83 23.90
CA VAL A 47 7.58 -13.11 23.81
C VAL A 47 8.23 -12.98 25.18
N LEU A 48 8.00 -11.86 25.88
CA LEU A 48 8.52 -11.68 27.24
C LEU A 48 7.97 -12.73 28.21
N HIS A 49 6.68 -13.07 28.10
CA HIS A 49 6.07 -14.12 28.92
C HIS A 49 6.81 -15.45 28.75
N ARG A 50 7.02 -15.90 27.50
CA ARG A 50 7.73 -17.14 27.20
C ARG A 50 9.18 -17.09 27.67
N MET A 51 9.86 -15.96 27.49
CA MET A 51 11.27 -15.78 27.89
C MET A 51 11.45 -15.84 29.41
N LEU A 52 10.53 -15.22 30.18
CA LEU A 52 10.67 -15.06 31.63
C LEU A 52 9.96 -16.13 32.46
N ALA A 53 8.96 -16.83 31.90
CA ALA A 53 8.26 -17.93 32.57
C ALA A 53 8.62 -19.31 32.00
N GLY A 54 9.34 -19.36 30.88
CA GLY A 54 9.78 -20.60 30.23
C GLY A 54 11.07 -21.17 30.84
N SER A 55 11.70 -22.08 30.10
CA SER A 55 12.94 -22.77 30.47
C SER A 55 14.20 -22.10 29.90
N PHE A 56 14.16 -20.78 29.76
CA PHE A 56 15.29 -19.98 29.25
C PHE A 56 16.14 -19.44 30.41
N VAL A 57 17.39 -19.07 30.13
CA VAL A 57 18.35 -18.54 31.13
C VAL A 57 17.81 -17.27 31.80
N GLU A 58 17.02 -16.48 31.08
CA GLU A 58 16.36 -15.27 31.54
C GLU A 58 15.33 -15.54 32.66
N SER A 59 14.70 -16.73 32.64
CA SER A 59 13.74 -17.18 33.67
C SER A 59 14.44 -17.47 34.99
N GLU A 60 15.59 -18.17 34.93
CA GLU A 60 16.40 -18.53 36.11
C GLU A 60 17.07 -17.29 36.73
N SER A 61 17.61 -16.41 35.90
CA SER A 61 18.31 -15.20 36.33
C SER A 61 17.39 -14.04 36.70
N ARG A 62 16.08 -14.15 36.43
CA ARG A 62 15.10 -13.06 36.54
C ARG A 62 15.57 -11.76 35.87
N ARG A 63 16.29 -11.92 34.75
CA ARG A 63 16.93 -10.81 34.05
C ARG A 63 16.90 -11.06 32.55
N ALA A 64 16.40 -10.09 31.79
CA ALA A 64 16.33 -10.18 30.34
C ALA A 64 17.01 -8.99 29.68
N GLU A 65 17.95 -9.28 28.78
CA GLU A 65 18.65 -8.25 28.02
C GLU A 65 17.99 -8.02 26.67
N ILE A 66 17.66 -6.76 26.40
CA ILE A 66 16.94 -6.33 25.22
C ILE A 66 17.84 -5.38 24.43
N PRO A 67 18.30 -5.76 23.23
CA PRO A 67 19.07 -4.86 22.38
C PRO A 67 18.16 -3.74 21.87
N VAL A 68 18.59 -2.50 22.06
CA VAL A 68 17.89 -1.28 21.63
C VAL A 68 18.89 -0.26 21.11
N ALA A 69 18.48 0.62 20.19
CA ALA A 69 19.34 1.72 19.76
C ALA A 69 19.58 2.71 20.90
N GLN A 70 18.54 3.02 21.69
CA GLN A 70 18.63 3.92 22.84
C GLN A 70 17.81 3.42 24.04
N VAL A 71 18.28 3.73 25.25
CA VAL A 71 17.63 3.35 26.51
C VAL A 71 16.17 3.80 26.57
N ARG A 72 15.87 5.01 26.09
CA ARG A 72 14.51 5.57 26.05
C ARG A 72 13.51 4.75 25.22
N HIS A 73 13.99 3.98 24.24
CA HIS A 73 13.12 3.14 23.41
C HIS A 73 12.54 1.99 24.24
N LEU A 74 13.38 1.33 25.05
CA LEU A 74 12.92 0.29 25.97
C LEU A 74 12.02 0.87 27.06
N GLU A 75 12.36 2.05 27.59
CA GLU A 75 11.55 2.72 28.60
C GLU A 75 10.13 3.03 28.08
N MET A 76 10.01 3.57 26.87
CA MET A 76 8.71 3.83 26.23
C MET A 76 7.89 2.55 26.05
N PHE A 77 8.51 1.50 25.51
CA PHE A 77 7.88 0.19 25.34
C PHE A 77 7.43 -0.40 26.67
N ARG A 78 8.29 -0.39 27.69
CA ARG A 78 7.98 -0.84 29.05
C ARG A 78 6.80 -0.04 29.61
N ARG A 79 6.83 1.29 29.52
CA ARG A 79 5.75 2.15 30.05
C ARG A 79 4.40 1.82 29.40
N PHE A 80 4.39 1.54 28.10
CA PHE A 80 3.16 1.07 27.43
C PHE A 80 2.61 -0.22 28.06
N LEU A 81 3.45 -1.20 28.40
CA LEU A 81 3.00 -2.42 29.07
C LEU A 81 2.35 -2.14 30.43
N TYR A 82 2.75 -1.07 31.12
CA TYR A 82 2.13 -0.67 32.39
C TYR A 82 0.82 0.09 32.19
N VAL A 83 0.80 1.10 31.32
CA VAL A 83 -0.30 2.09 31.30
C VAL A 83 -1.11 2.12 30.01
N ASP A 84 -0.77 1.29 29.03
CA ASP A 84 -1.44 1.20 27.71
C ASP A 84 -1.43 2.52 26.94
N ARG A 85 -0.39 3.34 27.14
CA ARG A 85 -0.22 4.65 26.52
C ARG A 85 1.22 4.87 26.11
N MET A 86 1.40 5.41 24.91
CA MET A 86 2.66 5.97 24.45
C MET A 86 2.55 7.50 24.40
N GLN A 87 3.59 8.18 24.86
CA GLN A 87 3.63 9.64 24.87
C GLN A 87 4.93 10.11 24.25
N PHE A 88 4.87 10.43 22.96
CA PHE A 88 6.02 10.93 22.23
C PHE A 88 6.10 12.45 22.35
N CYS A 89 7.04 12.96 23.13
CA CYS A 89 7.30 14.39 23.19
C CYS A 89 8.04 14.90 21.94
N ASN A 90 8.17 16.22 21.79
CA ASN A 90 8.73 16.86 20.59
C ASN A 90 10.19 16.47 20.30
N SER A 91 10.94 15.96 21.29
CA SER A 91 12.32 15.51 21.12
C SER A 91 12.46 14.10 20.53
N TRP A 92 11.37 13.36 20.37
CA TRP A 92 11.38 12.09 19.64
C TRP A 92 11.52 12.38 18.15
N THR A 93 12.38 11.68 17.45
CA THR A 93 12.39 11.71 15.98
C THR A 93 11.47 10.62 15.44
N VAL A 94 11.17 10.66 14.15
CA VAL A 94 10.43 9.55 13.50
C VAL A 94 11.26 8.26 13.55
N ASP A 95 12.59 8.37 13.58
CA ASP A 95 13.49 7.21 13.70
C ASP A 95 13.39 6.57 15.08
N ASP A 96 13.33 7.39 16.13
CA ASP A 96 13.10 6.86 17.48
C ASP A 96 11.76 6.13 17.59
N MET A 97 10.74 6.64 16.90
CA MET A 97 9.44 5.96 16.85
C MET A 97 9.53 4.65 16.07
N LEU A 98 10.30 4.61 14.97
CA LEU A 98 10.53 3.41 14.20
C LEU A 98 11.21 2.32 15.04
N ASP A 99 12.21 2.68 15.84
CA ASP A 99 12.90 1.78 16.76
C ASP A 99 11.96 1.23 17.85
N VAL A 100 11.06 2.06 18.37
CA VAL A 100 10.03 1.59 19.31
C VAL A 100 9.01 0.69 18.62
N TRP A 101 8.62 1.00 17.38
CA TRP A 101 7.70 0.15 16.63
C TRP A 101 8.31 -1.23 16.33
N LEU A 102 9.59 -1.28 15.93
CA LEU A 102 10.39 -2.51 15.81
C LEU A 102 10.34 -3.35 17.07
N LEU A 103 10.53 -2.68 18.21
CA LEU A 103 10.51 -3.33 19.50
C LEU A 103 9.11 -3.91 19.79
N CYS A 104 8.04 -3.17 19.48
CA CYS A 104 6.68 -3.64 19.65
C CYS A 104 6.36 -4.86 18.77
N ASP A 105 6.78 -4.85 17.50
CA ASP A 105 6.59 -5.97 16.57
C ASP A 105 7.37 -7.21 17.04
N LYS A 106 8.67 -7.04 17.32
CA LYS A 106 9.57 -8.11 17.80
C LYS A 106 9.05 -8.80 19.06
N TYR A 107 8.42 -8.04 19.97
CA TYR A 107 7.87 -8.56 21.22
C TYR A 107 6.36 -8.84 21.14
N GLU A 108 5.77 -8.84 19.95
CA GLU A 108 4.37 -9.20 19.67
C GLU A 108 3.34 -8.37 20.46
N VAL A 109 3.57 -7.07 20.63
CA VAL A 109 2.67 -6.15 21.34
C VAL A 109 1.87 -5.32 20.32
N VAL A 110 0.89 -5.97 19.69
CA VAL A 110 0.11 -5.40 18.58
C VAL A 110 -0.54 -4.03 18.90
N PRO A 111 -1.18 -3.82 20.08
CA PRO A 111 -1.76 -2.51 20.41
C PRO A 111 -0.70 -1.40 20.50
N ALA A 112 0.49 -1.73 21.01
CA ALA A 112 1.61 -0.79 21.10
C ALA A 112 2.11 -0.40 19.71
N ALA A 113 2.28 -1.41 18.84
CA ALA A 113 2.68 -1.19 17.45
C ALA A 113 1.68 -0.30 16.69
N GLY A 114 0.37 -0.50 16.90
CA GLY A 114 -0.68 0.36 16.35
C GLY A 114 -0.57 1.81 16.83
N ALA A 115 -0.42 2.03 18.14
CA ALA A 115 -0.29 3.38 18.71
C ALA A 115 0.96 4.13 18.19
N VAL A 116 2.07 3.41 17.97
CA VAL A 116 3.29 4.00 17.39
C VAL A 116 3.06 4.34 15.92
N ALA A 117 2.42 3.45 15.15
CA ALA A 117 2.10 3.68 13.75
C ALA A 117 1.21 4.92 13.56
N GLU A 118 0.18 5.09 14.40
CA GLU A 118 -0.66 6.30 14.40
C GLU A 118 0.16 7.57 14.66
N SER A 119 1.04 7.53 15.67
CA SER A 119 1.91 8.67 16.01
C SER A 119 2.90 9.01 14.89
N ILE A 120 3.44 8.00 14.21
CA ILE A 120 4.29 8.18 13.03
C ILE A 120 3.48 8.82 11.90
N THR A 121 2.30 8.28 11.59
CA THR A 121 1.40 8.79 10.54
C THR A 121 1.08 10.26 10.75
N ASP A 122 0.76 10.66 12.00
CA ASP A 122 0.49 12.06 12.32
C ASP A 122 1.71 12.95 12.07
N ARG A 123 2.92 12.52 12.43
CA ARG A 123 4.15 13.29 12.15
C ARG A 123 4.50 13.36 10.67
N LEU A 124 4.30 12.26 9.93
CA LEU A 124 4.54 12.25 8.49
C LEU A 124 3.64 13.26 7.76
N ARG A 125 2.45 13.59 8.28
CA ARG A 125 1.59 14.63 7.70
C ARG A 125 2.24 16.01 7.72
N ASP A 126 3.09 16.31 8.68
CA ASP A 126 3.76 17.63 8.79
C ASP A 126 5.12 17.68 8.06
N MET A 127 5.69 16.53 7.71
CA MET A 127 6.99 16.43 7.02
C MET A 127 6.91 16.78 5.53
N ASN A 128 8.01 17.19 4.91
CA ASN A 128 8.04 17.31 3.44
C ASN A 128 8.11 15.91 2.78
N LEU A 129 7.85 15.82 1.48
CA LEU A 129 7.82 14.52 0.79
C LEU A 129 9.19 13.81 0.80
N ALA A 130 10.30 14.54 0.70
CA ALA A 130 11.63 13.96 0.69
C ALA A 130 11.94 13.25 2.02
N ASP A 131 11.54 13.84 3.15
CA ASP A 131 11.72 13.25 4.46
C ASP A 131 10.79 12.04 4.66
N VAL A 132 9.54 12.12 4.19
CA VAL A 132 8.62 10.97 4.18
C VAL A 132 9.20 9.81 3.36
N GLN A 133 9.81 10.11 2.22
CA GLN A 133 10.44 9.10 1.36
C GLN A 133 11.67 8.47 2.04
N SER A 134 12.54 9.27 2.65
CA SER A 134 13.67 8.80 3.45
C SER A 134 13.24 7.92 4.63
N PHE A 135 12.13 8.26 5.28
CA PHE A 135 11.54 7.43 6.32
C PHE A 135 11.06 6.07 5.78
N ILE A 136 10.30 6.07 4.69
CA ILE A 136 9.75 4.84 4.11
C ILE A 136 10.88 3.92 3.65
N ASP A 137 11.92 4.46 3.02
CA ASP A 137 13.10 3.67 2.60
C ASP A 137 13.73 2.92 3.77
N ARG A 138 13.85 3.59 4.92
CA ARG A 138 14.40 2.98 6.13
C ARG A 138 13.47 1.93 6.71
N ALA A 139 12.19 2.26 6.88
CA ALA A 139 11.18 1.31 7.38
C ALA A 139 11.10 0.03 6.51
N CYS A 140 11.18 0.20 5.20
CA CYS A 140 11.25 -0.87 4.21
C CYS A 140 12.53 -1.71 4.32
N ALA A 141 13.70 -1.08 4.49
CA ALA A 141 14.98 -1.76 4.62
C ALA A 141 15.07 -2.65 5.87
N THR A 142 14.42 -2.23 6.96
CA THR A 142 14.34 -2.99 8.22
C THR A 142 13.36 -4.17 8.19
N ALA A 143 12.76 -4.49 7.02
CA ALA A 143 11.74 -5.54 6.85
C ALA A 143 10.55 -5.40 7.83
N LEU A 144 10.32 -4.17 8.28
CA LEU A 144 9.59 -3.83 9.50
C LEU A 144 8.08 -3.93 9.32
N ILE A 145 7.63 -3.86 8.07
CA ILE A 145 6.23 -3.63 7.81
C ILE A 145 5.42 -4.92 7.58
N ASN A 146 5.54 -5.88 8.49
CA ASN A 146 4.61 -7.02 8.49
C ASN A 146 3.15 -6.58 8.70
N SER A 147 2.92 -5.33 9.16
CA SER A 147 1.59 -4.73 9.28
C SER A 147 1.17 -4.02 7.99
N GLU A 148 0.37 -4.70 7.17
CA GLU A 148 -0.31 -4.11 6.00
C GLU A 148 -1.03 -2.80 6.34
N ALA A 149 -1.70 -2.74 7.50
CA ALA A 149 -2.44 -1.56 7.95
C ALA A 149 -1.53 -0.33 8.15
N ALA A 150 -0.31 -0.53 8.66
CA ALA A 150 0.65 0.55 8.83
C ALA A 150 1.14 1.08 7.48
N ILE A 151 1.43 0.21 6.50
CA ILE A 151 1.80 0.63 5.14
C ILE A 151 0.68 1.44 4.51
N VAL A 152 -0.54 0.92 4.58
CA VAL A 152 -1.72 1.56 3.99
C VAL A 152 -1.91 2.97 4.58
N SER A 153 -1.78 3.12 5.90
CA SER A 153 -1.87 4.42 6.57
C SER A 153 -0.76 5.39 6.11
N MET A 154 0.48 4.92 5.96
CA MET A 154 1.58 5.74 5.45
C MET A 154 1.35 6.15 3.99
N LEU A 155 0.85 5.22 3.15
CA LEU A 155 0.51 5.51 1.76
C LEU A 155 -0.63 6.53 1.64
N ASP A 156 -1.59 6.52 2.56
CA ASP A 156 -2.65 7.54 2.60
C ASP A 156 -2.09 8.94 2.91
N VAL A 157 -1.05 9.04 3.75
CA VAL A 157 -0.34 10.32 3.97
C VAL A 157 0.37 10.78 2.70
N VAL A 158 1.08 9.87 2.02
CA VAL A 158 1.72 10.17 0.73
C VAL A 158 0.66 10.61 -0.28
N LYS A 159 -0.49 9.92 -0.35
CA LYS A 159 -1.61 10.27 -1.21
C LYS A 159 -2.08 11.71 -0.96
N GLY A 160 -2.33 12.07 0.30
CA GLY A 160 -2.76 13.43 0.68
C GLY A 160 -1.72 14.50 0.31
N LYS A 161 -0.42 14.19 0.47
CA LYS A 161 0.66 15.10 0.06
C LYS A 161 0.73 15.26 -1.46
N VAL A 162 0.63 14.15 -2.19
CA VAL A 162 0.68 14.13 -3.66
C VAL A 162 -0.50 14.90 -4.27
N ALA A 163 -1.68 14.88 -3.63
CA ALA A 163 -2.85 15.67 -4.01
C ALA A 163 -2.69 17.18 -3.77
N SER A 164 -1.96 17.57 -2.72
CA SER A 164 -1.83 18.97 -2.27
C SER A 164 -0.60 19.71 -2.82
N SER A 165 0.29 19.05 -3.55
CA SER A 165 1.61 19.60 -3.89
C SER A 165 2.00 19.49 -5.38
N GLU A 166 2.88 20.40 -5.82
CA GLU A 166 3.68 20.34 -7.07
C GLU A 166 4.73 19.20 -7.06
N VAL A 167 4.47 18.10 -6.35
CA VAL A 167 5.37 16.95 -6.36
C VAL A 167 5.53 16.46 -7.81
N LYS A 168 6.75 16.24 -8.28
CA LYS A 168 6.95 15.75 -9.64
C LYS A 168 6.57 14.28 -9.69
N LEU A 169 6.01 13.83 -10.82
CA LEU A 169 5.64 12.42 -10.98
C LEU A 169 6.85 11.49 -10.79
N ILE A 170 8.06 11.97 -11.12
CA ILE A 170 9.30 11.21 -10.92
C ILE A 170 9.59 10.89 -9.44
N ASP A 171 9.17 11.75 -8.52
CA ASP A 171 9.34 11.53 -7.08
C ASP A 171 8.37 10.44 -6.60
N VAL A 172 7.13 10.46 -7.10
CA VAL A 172 6.13 9.40 -6.89
C VAL A 172 6.58 8.07 -7.49
N GLN A 173 7.16 8.08 -8.69
CA GLN A 173 7.69 6.88 -9.35
C GLN A 173 8.84 6.27 -8.53
N SER A 174 9.82 7.09 -8.13
CA SER A 174 10.95 6.60 -7.34
C SER A 174 10.52 6.09 -5.97
N PHE A 175 9.47 6.67 -5.38
CA PHE A 175 8.85 6.19 -4.15
C PHE A 175 8.23 4.80 -4.35
N ILE A 176 7.45 4.66 -5.40
CA ILE A 176 6.75 3.45 -5.76
C ILE A 176 7.71 2.31 -6.13
N ASP A 177 8.74 2.57 -6.93
CA ASP A 177 9.72 1.56 -7.33
C ASP A 177 10.45 0.99 -6.11
N ARG A 178 10.76 1.83 -5.12
CA ARG A 178 11.35 1.39 -3.84
C ARG A 178 10.39 0.50 -3.05
N MET A 179 9.13 0.90 -2.90
CA MET A 179 8.09 0.05 -2.33
C MET A 179 7.97 -1.29 -3.09
N CYS A 180 8.08 -1.26 -4.43
CA CYS A 180 8.04 -2.45 -5.27
C CYS A 180 9.25 -3.40 -5.18
N THR A 181 10.38 -2.92 -4.63
CA THR A 181 11.54 -3.76 -4.34
C THR A 181 11.46 -4.47 -2.99
N THR A 182 10.48 -4.09 -2.16
CA THR A 182 10.29 -4.68 -0.83
C THR A 182 9.32 -5.86 -0.88
N ALA A 183 9.40 -6.78 0.09
CA ALA A 183 8.61 -8.03 0.09
C ALA A 183 7.07 -7.81 0.15
N PHE A 184 6.61 -6.57 0.37
CA PHE A 184 5.20 -6.19 0.60
C PHE A 184 4.33 -6.13 -0.65
N VAL A 185 4.93 -6.22 -1.83
CA VAL A 185 4.23 -6.19 -3.12
C VAL A 185 3.16 -7.28 -3.22
N ASN A 186 3.28 -8.37 -2.45
CA ASN A 186 2.28 -9.44 -2.43
C ASN A 186 0.98 -9.10 -1.69
N SER A 187 0.91 -8.01 -0.93
CA SER A 187 -0.32 -7.60 -0.23
C SER A 187 -1.24 -6.80 -1.16
N GLU A 188 -2.49 -7.26 -1.31
CA GLU A 188 -3.50 -6.60 -2.14
C GLU A 188 -3.82 -5.19 -1.64
N GLY A 189 -3.91 -4.97 -0.32
CA GLY A 189 -4.20 -3.66 0.26
C GLY A 189 -3.09 -2.65 0.01
N VAL A 190 -1.82 -3.07 0.15
CA VAL A 190 -0.65 -2.22 -0.16
C VAL A 190 -0.69 -1.78 -1.63
N VAL A 191 -0.89 -2.74 -2.54
CA VAL A 191 -0.93 -2.44 -3.98
C VAL A 191 -2.08 -1.49 -4.29
N ARG A 192 -3.28 -1.72 -3.74
CA ARG A 192 -4.44 -0.82 -3.91
C ARG A 192 -4.13 0.60 -3.42
N SER A 193 -3.49 0.76 -2.27
CA SER A 193 -3.12 2.09 -1.76
C SER A 193 -2.04 2.76 -2.61
N MET A 194 -1.03 2.02 -3.09
CA MET A 194 -0.02 2.55 -4.02
C MET A 194 -0.67 3.05 -5.32
N LEU A 195 -1.62 2.29 -5.85
CA LEU A 195 -2.40 2.67 -7.02
C LEU A 195 -3.24 3.92 -6.77
N ALA A 196 -3.84 4.03 -5.58
CA ALA A 196 -4.60 5.22 -5.20
C ALA A 196 -3.73 6.47 -5.18
N VAL A 197 -2.47 6.39 -4.74
CA VAL A 197 -1.49 7.50 -4.82
C VAL A 197 -1.25 7.92 -6.27
N VAL A 198 -1.05 6.96 -7.19
CA VAL A 198 -0.83 7.25 -8.62
C VAL A 198 -2.06 7.90 -9.25
N ILE A 199 -3.25 7.33 -9.01
CA ILE A 199 -4.52 7.85 -9.54
C ILE A 199 -4.74 9.29 -9.09
N GLU A 200 -4.53 9.56 -7.80
CA GLU A 200 -4.67 10.90 -7.24
C GLU A 200 -3.71 11.89 -7.94
N LYS A 201 -2.45 11.48 -8.17
CA LYS A 201 -1.49 12.31 -8.92
C LYS A 201 -1.94 12.59 -10.35
N VAL A 202 -2.44 11.57 -11.03
CA VAL A 202 -2.94 11.67 -12.41
C VAL A 202 -4.07 12.70 -12.50
N GLN A 203 -4.97 12.69 -11.52
CA GLN A 203 -6.15 13.54 -11.49
C GLN A 203 -5.81 15.00 -11.23
N HIS A 204 -4.83 15.30 -10.35
CA HIS A 204 -4.52 16.68 -9.97
C HIS A 204 -3.45 17.37 -10.82
N SER A 205 -2.54 16.64 -11.46
CA SER A 205 -1.36 17.25 -12.10
C SER A 205 -1.39 17.35 -13.63
N GLY A 206 -2.43 16.85 -14.29
CA GLY A 206 -2.52 16.91 -15.76
C GLY A 206 -1.36 16.16 -16.42
N ILE A 207 -1.50 14.86 -16.57
CA ILE A 207 -0.41 14.00 -17.05
C ILE A 207 -0.04 14.29 -18.51
N GLN A 208 1.25 14.47 -18.78
CA GLN A 208 1.78 14.51 -20.15
C GLN A 208 1.93 13.09 -20.73
N GLY A 209 1.81 12.93 -22.05
CA GLY A 209 1.80 11.61 -22.69
C GLY A 209 2.95 10.67 -22.30
N LYS A 210 4.16 11.20 -22.07
CA LYS A 210 5.34 10.41 -21.66
C LYS A 210 5.23 9.84 -20.25
N GLU A 211 4.65 10.61 -19.33
CA GLU A 211 4.41 10.21 -17.95
C GLU A 211 3.39 9.07 -17.85
N LEU A 212 2.37 9.09 -18.72
CA LEU A 212 1.36 8.04 -18.81
C LEU A 212 1.95 6.68 -19.22
N VAL A 213 2.94 6.67 -20.14
CA VAL A 213 3.64 5.44 -20.56
C VAL A 213 4.37 4.80 -19.39
N HIS A 214 5.04 5.62 -18.60
CA HIS A 214 5.82 5.14 -17.46
C HIS A 214 4.88 4.52 -16.42
N ILE A 215 3.75 5.18 -16.11
CA ILE A 215 2.72 4.61 -15.23
C ILE A 215 2.21 3.27 -15.75
N ILE A 216 1.90 3.14 -17.04
CA ILE A 216 1.37 1.89 -17.61
C ILE A 216 2.41 0.77 -17.59
N THR A 217 3.66 1.10 -17.92
CA THR A 217 4.76 0.13 -17.92
C THR A 217 5.02 -0.35 -16.50
N TRP A 218 4.93 0.56 -15.53
CA TRP A 218 4.99 0.23 -14.11
C TRP A 218 3.81 -0.65 -13.66
N LEU A 219 2.57 -0.31 -14.00
CA LEU A 219 1.38 -1.11 -13.67
C LEU A 219 1.52 -2.56 -14.15
N ARG A 220 2.08 -2.75 -15.34
CA ARG A 220 2.42 -4.08 -15.87
C ARG A 220 3.52 -4.77 -15.05
N HIS A 221 4.55 -4.06 -14.62
CA HIS A 221 5.62 -4.64 -13.79
C HIS A 221 5.11 -5.07 -12.42
N VAL A 222 4.23 -4.29 -11.79
CA VAL A 222 3.55 -4.67 -10.55
C VAL A 222 2.65 -5.87 -10.77
N GLN A 223 1.84 -5.90 -11.84
CA GLN A 223 1.04 -7.07 -12.19
C GLN A 223 1.88 -8.34 -12.34
N MET A 224 3.02 -8.25 -13.03
CA MET A 224 3.91 -9.41 -13.20
C MET A 224 4.49 -9.92 -11.87
N ARG A 225 4.59 -9.05 -10.85
CA ARG A 225 5.11 -9.37 -9.53
C ARG A 225 4.02 -9.68 -8.49
N THR A 226 2.76 -9.35 -8.77
CA THR A 226 1.65 -9.45 -7.82
C THR A 226 0.59 -10.40 -8.34
N LYS A 227 -0.04 -11.18 -7.44
CA LYS A 227 -1.21 -12.00 -7.81
C LYS A 227 -2.49 -11.16 -7.90
N VAL A 228 -2.40 -9.88 -8.29
CA VAL A 228 -3.56 -8.98 -8.38
C VAL A 228 -4.50 -9.48 -9.48
N PRO A 229 -5.80 -9.66 -9.21
CA PRO A 229 -6.75 -10.11 -10.22
C PRO A 229 -6.83 -9.12 -11.40
N ALA A 230 -6.76 -9.62 -12.63
CA ALA A 230 -6.82 -8.82 -13.86
C ALA A 230 -8.10 -7.93 -13.97
N LYS A 231 -9.17 -8.26 -13.24
CA LYS A 231 -10.38 -7.45 -13.14
C LYS A 231 -10.15 -6.12 -12.39
N GLU A 232 -9.34 -6.16 -11.33
CA GLU A 232 -8.97 -4.97 -10.56
C GLU A 232 -8.12 -4.04 -11.41
N GLU A 233 -7.11 -4.60 -12.09
CA GLU A 233 -6.24 -3.93 -13.05
C GLU A 233 -7.03 -3.19 -14.14
N ALA A 234 -7.99 -3.86 -14.79
CA ALA A 234 -8.81 -3.24 -15.82
C ALA A 234 -9.63 -2.07 -15.29
N ARG A 235 -10.20 -2.18 -14.09
CA ARG A 235 -10.94 -1.09 -13.44
C ARG A 235 -10.02 0.09 -13.10
N LEU A 236 -8.79 -0.19 -12.65
CA LEU A 236 -7.79 0.82 -12.31
C LEU A 236 -7.24 1.53 -13.54
N LEU A 237 -6.90 0.79 -14.60
CA LEU A 237 -6.54 1.35 -15.89
C LEU A 237 -7.67 2.22 -16.44
N LEU A 238 -8.93 1.78 -16.34
CA LEU A 238 -10.08 2.60 -16.75
C LEU A 238 -10.18 3.92 -15.97
N ASN A 239 -9.90 3.88 -14.67
CA ASN A 239 -9.92 5.06 -13.80
C ASN A 239 -8.74 6.01 -14.05
N CYS A 240 -7.54 5.50 -14.30
CA CYS A 240 -6.39 6.30 -14.73
C CYS A 240 -6.61 6.91 -16.11
N VAL A 241 -7.26 6.16 -17.00
CA VAL A 241 -7.55 6.53 -18.39
C VAL A 241 -8.85 7.34 -18.46
N ASN A 242 -9.41 7.86 -17.36
CA ASN A 242 -10.64 8.65 -17.39
C ASN A 242 -10.56 9.66 -18.56
N MET A 243 -11.35 9.38 -19.59
CA MET A 243 -10.99 9.60 -21.00
C MET A 243 -10.94 11.07 -21.39
N THR A 244 -11.27 11.98 -20.48
CA THR A 244 -11.19 13.43 -20.67
C THR A 244 -9.77 13.87 -21.01
N ASN A 245 -8.74 13.29 -20.38
CA ASN A 245 -7.34 13.63 -20.69
C ASN A 245 -6.86 13.00 -22.00
N CYS A 246 -7.26 11.75 -22.31
CA CYS A 246 -6.95 11.12 -23.59
C CYS A 246 -7.67 11.82 -24.76
N ALA A 247 -8.93 12.25 -24.56
CA ALA A 247 -9.70 13.01 -25.54
C ALA A 247 -9.10 14.39 -25.80
N ASN A 248 -8.51 15.03 -24.78
CA ASN A 248 -7.80 16.30 -24.97
C ASN A 248 -6.49 16.10 -25.76
N VAL A 249 -5.72 15.04 -25.48
CA VAL A 249 -4.54 14.66 -26.29
C VAL A 249 -4.90 14.27 -27.73
N LEU A 250 -6.09 13.69 -27.94
CA LEU A 250 -6.59 13.34 -29.28
C LEU A 250 -7.24 14.53 -30.02
N ARG A 251 -7.63 15.60 -29.33
CA ARG A 251 -8.32 16.78 -29.90
C ARG A 251 -7.37 17.81 -30.49
N GLU A 252 -6.11 17.83 -30.08
CA GLU A 252 -5.10 18.72 -30.63
C GLU A 252 -4.23 17.95 -31.64
N PRO A 253 -4.63 17.89 -32.93
CA PRO A 253 -3.75 17.33 -33.95
C PRO A 253 -2.48 18.20 -34.03
N PRO A 254 -1.29 17.59 -34.14
CA PRO A 254 -0.07 18.34 -34.42
C PRO A 254 -0.23 19.05 -35.74
N SER A 255 0.19 20.32 -35.80
CA SER A 255 0.06 21.15 -37.00
C SER A 255 0.97 20.71 -38.16
N ASP A 256 1.82 19.70 -37.99
CA ASP A 256 2.76 19.24 -39.02
C ASP A 256 2.81 17.71 -39.14
N SER A 257 2.99 17.26 -40.39
CA SER A 257 2.58 15.98 -40.98
C SER A 257 3.34 14.71 -40.58
N ASP A 258 3.98 14.67 -39.41
CA ASP A 258 4.58 13.44 -38.88
C ASP A 258 3.76 12.97 -37.68
N GLU A 259 3.09 11.83 -37.82
CA GLU A 259 2.28 11.22 -36.75
C GLU A 259 3.18 11.05 -35.49
N PRO A 260 2.97 11.83 -34.41
CA PRO A 260 3.89 11.83 -33.30
C PRO A 260 3.83 10.47 -32.63
N LYS A 261 4.97 10.01 -32.12
CA LYS A 261 5.07 8.77 -31.34
C LYS A 261 4.03 8.68 -30.21
N GLU A 262 3.57 9.83 -29.72
CA GLU A 262 2.53 9.99 -28.70
C GLU A 262 1.13 9.58 -29.20
N PHE A 263 0.79 9.82 -30.47
CA PHE A 263 -0.48 9.42 -31.07
C PHE A 263 -0.54 7.91 -31.34
N LEU A 264 0.58 7.34 -31.82
CA LEU A 264 0.74 5.88 -31.98
C LEU A 264 0.64 5.17 -30.63
N LEU A 265 1.21 5.76 -29.58
CA LEU A 265 1.18 5.27 -28.22
C LEU A 265 -0.24 5.30 -27.61
N VAL A 266 -1.03 6.36 -27.84
CA VAL A 266 -2.45 6.40 -27.44
C VAL A 266 -3.26 5.35 -28.19
N LYS A 267 -3.01 5.14 -29.49
CA LYS A 267 -3.62 4.03 -30.25
C LYS A 267 -3.22 2.66 -29.68
N MET A 268 -1.95 2.47 -29.31
CA MET A 268 -1.46 1.25 -28.66
C MET A 268 -2.07 1.06 -27.28
N MET A 269 -2.32 2.12 -26.52
CA MET A 269 -2.99 2.08 -25.22
C MET A 269 -4.47 1.70 -25.36
N ILE A 270 -5.19 2.30 -26.30
CA ILE A 270 -6.59 1.94 -26.59
C ILE A 270 -6.64 0.47 -27.05
N SER A 271 -5.70 0.04 -27.90
CA SER A 271 -5.58 -1.35 -28.34
C SER A 271 -5.25 -2.31 -27.19
N ALA A 272 -4.35 -1.93 -26.28
CA ALA A 272 -4.00 -2.73 -25.11
C ALA A 272 -5.16 -2.83 -24.12
N CYS A 273 -5.86 -1.74 -23.83
CA CYS A 273 -7.08 -1.73 -23.01
C CYS A 273 -8.18 -2.59 -23.66
N TRP A 274 -8.35 -2.50 -24.97
CA TRP A 274 -9.29 -3.33 -25.73
C TRP A 274 -8.92 -4.82 -25.67
N GLN A 275 -7.63 -5.16 -25.82
CA GLN A 275 -7.14 -6.54 -25.70
C GLN A 275 -7.26 -7.07 -24.28
N LEU A 276 -7.10 -6.22 -23.25
CA LEU A 276 -7.30 -6.60 -21.85
C LEU A 276 -8.79 -6.88 -21.57
N CYS A 277 -9.69 -6.01 -22.04
CA CYS A 277 -11.14 -6.22 -21.98
C CYS A 277 -11.56 -7.50 -22.74
N TRP A 278 -10.97 -7.75 -23.91
CA TRP A 278 -11.19 -8.98 -24.68
C TRP A 278 -10.70 -10.22 -23.92
N ARG A 279 -9.49 -10.20 -23.37
CA ARG A 279 -8.94 -11.32 -22.59
C ARG A 279 -9.75 -11.59 -21.33
N LEU A 280 -10.22 -10.56 -20.64
CA LEU A 280 -11.13 -10.70 -19.50
C LEU A 280 -12.49 -11.28 -19.89
N SER A 281 -12.95 -11.03 -21.11
CA SER A 281 -14.16 -11.65 -21.66
C SER A 281 -13.97 -13.11 -22.08
N THR A 282 -12.74 -13.53 -22.43
CA THR A 282 -12.44 -14.90 -22.85
C THR A 282 -11.85 -15.78 -21.75
N SER A 283 -11.22 -15.23 -20.72
CA SER A 283 -10.56 -15.99 -19.64
C SER A 283 -11.52 -16.74 -18.72
N ARG A 284 -12.84 -16.50 -18.80
CA ARG A 284 -13.85 -17.32 -18.11
C ARG A 284 -14.23 -18.59 -18.89
N ILE A 285 -13.85 -18.72 -20.16
CA ILE A 285 -14.09 -19.94 -20.96
C ILE A 285 -13.30 -21.14 -20.37
N HIS A 286 -12.18 -20.90 -19.67
CA HIS A 286 -11.42 -21.96 -18.99
C HIS A 286 -11.86 -22.25 -17.54
N TYR A 287 -12.59 -21.35 -16.88
CA TYR A 287 -13.10 -21.57 -15.51
C TYR A 287 -14.49 -22.24 -15.47
N GLN A 288 -15.11 -22.45 -16.63
CA GLN A 288 -16.46 -23.01 -16.77
C GLN A 288 -16.56 -24.53 -16.60
N TYR A 289 -15.46 -25.23 -16.32
CA TYR A 289 -15.50 -26.70 -16.17
C TYR A 289 -15.84 -27.19 -14.75
N ASP A 290 -15.82 -26.34 -13.71
CA ASP A 290 -15.79 -26.82 -12.31
C ASP A 290 -16.87 -26.27 -11.33
N ALA A 291 -17.98 -25.66 -11.79
CA ALA A 291 -19.03 -25.21 -10.85
C ALA A 291 -20.48 -25.36 -11.37
N SER A 292 -21.40 -25.64 -10.44
CA SER A 292 -22.79 -26.07 -10.67
C SER A 292 -23.65 -25.06 -11.47
N ARG A 293 -24.64 -25.61 -12.19
CA ARG A 293 -25.38 -24.95 -13.30
C ARG A 293 -26.29 -23.78 -12.92
N ALA A 294 -26.73 -23.65 -11.67
CA ALA A 294 -27.80 -22.70 -11.29
C ALA A 294 -27.27 -21.29 -10.96
N ASP A 295 -26.19 -21.18 -10.17
CA ASP A 295 -25.57 -19.90 -9.81
C ASP A 295 -24.86 -19.24 -11.01
N ASN A 296 -24.50 -20.06 -12.01
CA ASN A 296 -23.87 -19.60 -13.23
C ASN A 296 -24.81 -18.76 -14.11
N ALA A 297 -26.12 -19.05 -14.18
CA ALA A 297 -27.03 -18.34 -15.09
C ALA A 297 -27.32 -16.89 -14.64
N ALA A 298 -27.51 -16.68 -13.33
CA ALA A 298 -27.72 -15.33 -12.78
C ALA A 298 -26.43 -14.49 -12.87
N ALA A 299 -25.28 -15.10 -12.55
CA ALA A 299 -23.98 -14.46 -12.69
C ALA A 299 -23.63 -14.18 -14.16
N GLU A 300 -24.07 -15.03 -15.09
CA GLU A 300 -23.90 -14.87 -16.54
C GLU A 300 -24.75 -13.72 -17.08
N ASN A 301 -26.01 -13.59 -16.66
CA ASN A 301 -26.87 -12.48 -17.08
C ASN A 301 -26.39 -11.13 -16.52
N ALA A 302 -25.98 -11.08 -15.24
CA ALA A 302 -25.42 -9.86 -14.64
C ALA A 302 -24.10 -9.45 -15.32
N TRP A 303 -23.27 -10.43 -15.68
CA TRP A 303 -22.02 -10.18 -16.40
C TRP A 303 -22.25 -9.78 -17.86
N ARG A 304 -23.14 -10.45 -18.61
CA ARG A 304 -23.51 -10.06 -19.98
C ARG A 304 -24.05 -8.63 -19.99
N SER A 305 -24.92 -8.27 -19.04
CA SER A 305 -25.41 -6.89 -18.90
C SER A 305 -24.27 -5.90 -18.65
N SER A 306 -23.35 -6.20 -17.74
CA SER A 306 -22.22 -5.31 -17.40
C SER A 306 -21.17 -5.20 -18.51
N SER A 307 -20.84 -6.31 -19.18
CA SER A 307 -19.87 -6.37 -20.27
C SER A 307 -20.41 -5.73 -21.55
N THR A 308 -21.71 -5.85 -21.82
CA THR A 308 -22.37 -5.18 -22.96
C THR A 308 -22.43 -3.68 -22.68
N THR A 309 -22.81 -3.27 -21.46
CA THR A 309 -22.78 -1.87 -21.04
C THR A 309 -21.38 -1.26 -21.13
N MET A 310 -20.33 -2.00 -20.75
CA MET A 310 -18.95 -1.53 -20.81
C MET A 310 -18.43 -1.44 -22.25
N ARG A 311 -18.76 -2.44 -23.08
CA ARG A 311 -18.46 -2.45 -24.53
C ARG A 311 -19.15 -1.29 -25.23
N ASP A 312 -20.43 -1.07 -24.98
CA ASP A 312 -21.22 -0.04 -25.63
C ASP A 312 -20.75 1.36 -25.20
N LYS A 313 -20.41 1.55 -23.91
CA LYS A 313 -19.76 2.80 -23.45
C LYS A 313 -18.39 3.02 -24.08
N CYS A 314 -17.58 1.98 -24.25
CA CYS A 314 -16.30 2.12 -24.96
C CYS A 314 -16.50 2.44 -26.45
N LEU A 315 -17.49 1.83 -27.11
CA LEU A 315 -17.82 2.08 -28.51
C LEU A 315 -18.37 3.51 -28.72
N ASP A 316 -19.31 3.95 -27.87
CA ASP A 316 -19.90 5.29 -27.93
C ASP A 316 -18.89 6.41 -27.69
N ILE A 317 -17.81 6.14 -26.95
CA ILE A 317 -16.76 7.13 -26.69
C ILE A 317 -15.67 7.09 -27.77
N LEU A 318 -15.32 5.90 -28.28
CA LEU A 318 -14.23 5.71 -29.25
C LEU A 318 -14.67 5.97 -30.71
N PHE A 319 -15.90 5.61 -31.11
CA PHE A 319 -16.31 5.67 -32.52
C PHE A 319 -16.64 7.07 -33.05
N PRO A 320 -17.24 8.01 -32.29
CA PRO A 320 -17.48 9.36 -32.80
C PRO A 320 -16.18 10.16 -33.01
N ASN A 321 -15.10 9.78 -32.34
CA ASN A 321 -13.88 10.60 -32.22
C ASN A 321 -12.67 10.06 -33.02
N VAL A 322 -12.76 8.88 -33.65
CA VAL A 322 -11.59 8.20 -34.25
C VAL A 322 -11.75 7.86 -35.74
N ILE A 323 -12.97 7.79 -36.29
CA ILE A 323 -13.17 7.35 -37.68
C ILE A 323 -14.23 8.21 -38.37
N ALA A 324 -13.89 8.79 -39.53
CA ALA A 324 -14.86 9.45 -40.40
C ALA A 324 -15.99 8.45 -40.77
N PRO A 325 -17.27 8.87 -40.83
CA PRO A 325 -18.43 7.97 -40.93
C PRO A 325 -18.36 6.91 -42.04
N GLU A 326 -17.63 7.19 -43.11
CA GLU A 326 -17.47 6.33 -44.29
C GLU A 326 -16.61 5.08 -44.01
N ALA A 327 -15.62 5.15 -43.12
CA ALA A 327 -14.76 4.00 -42.79
C ALA A 327 -15.35 3.06 -41.72
N ALA A 328 -16.34 3.52 -40.94
CA ALA A 328 -17.06 2.69 -39.97
C ALA A 328 -17.92 1.60 -40.65
N GLY A 329 -18.45 1.89 -41.85
CA GLY A 329 -19.25 0.94 -42.64
C GLY A 329 -18.43 -0.25 -43.16
N GLU A 330 -17.18 -0.01 -43.56
CA GLU A 330 -16.30 -1.02 -44.16
C GLU A 330 -15.77 -2.01 -43.11
N VAL A 331 -15.39 -1.50 -41.94
CA VAL A 331 -14.91 -2.32 -40.81
C VAL A 331 -16.03 -3.21 -40.24
N SER A 332 -17.26 -2.69 -40.17
CA SER A 332 -18.43 -3.46 -39.73
C SER A 332 -18.74 -4.63 -40.69
N LYS A 333 -18.66 -4.41 -42.01
CA LYS A 333 -18.84 -5.46 -43.03
C LYS A 333 -17.75 -6.54 -42.97
N GLN A 334 -16.49 -6.15 -42.79
CA GLN A 334 -15.39 -7.10 -42.62
C GLN A 334 -15.55 -7.96 -41.34
N PHE A 335 -16.17 -7.41 -40.30
CA PHE A 335 -16.39 -8.10 -39.04
C PHE A 335 -17.51 -9.15 -39.11
N VAL A 336 -18.63 -8.84 -39.78
CA VAL A 336 -19.72 -9.80 -40.03
C VAL A 336 -19.23 -10.97 -40.89
N ALA A 337 -18.42 -10.67 -41.92
CA ALA A 337 -17.84 -11.68 -42.79
C ALA A 337 -16.83 -12.61 -42.08
N LYS A 338 -16.13 -12.11 -41.04
CA LYS A 338 -15.16 -12.91 -40.28
C LYS A 338 -15.85 -13.80 -39.24
N LYS A 339 -16.94 -13.33 -38.64
CA LYS A 339 -17.74 -14.11 -37.68
C LYS A 339 -18.38 -15.35 -38.33
N GLN A 340 -18.88 -15.22 -39.55
CA GLN A 340 -19.45 -16.35 -40.33
C GLN A 340 -18.44 -17.40 -40.79
N ARG A 341 -17.13 -17.18 -40.61
CA ARG A 341 -16.08 -18.17 -40.94
C ARG A 341 -15.59 -18.98 -39.74
N THR A 342 -16.07 -18.66 -38.55
CA THR A 342 -15.63 -19.27 -37.28
C THR A 342 -16.76 -19.90 -36.46
N GLU A 343 -17.97 -19.94 -37.03
CA GLU A 343 -19.07 -20.85 -36.68
C GLU A 343 -19.16 -21.88 -37.81
#